data_AF-A0AAD1AM98-F1
#
_entry.id   AF-A0AAD1AM98-F1
#
_cell.length_a   1.000
_cell.length_b   1.000
_cell.length_c   1.000
_cell.angle_alpha   90.00
_cell.angle_beta   90.00
_cell.angle_gamma   90.00
#
_symmetry.space_group_name_H-M   'P 1'
#
loop_
_entity.id
_entity.type
_entity.pdbx_description
1 polymer ?
#
loop_
_entity_poly.entity_id
_entity_poly.type
_entity_poly.pdbx_seq_one_letter_code
_entity_poly.pdbx_strand_id
1 'polypeptide(L)'
;MSEEKQRISLNKGYTVNGFAKSVYHLHLSFAGDNDELYFRDYLNDHPEVAKKYETLKIKLWHQFEHNRDAYTSAKGDFIQKYIKLAKTKYKGRYV
;
A
#
# COMPACT_ATOMS: atom_id res chain seq x y z
N MET A 1 7.87 -5.38 11.94
CA MET A 1 7.96 -6.52 11.00
C MET A 1 6.64 -7.25 11.09
N SER A 2 6.14 -7.78 9.99
CA SER A 2 5.01 -8.72 9.99
C SER A 2 5.38 -9.93 9.14
N GLU A 3 4.97 -11.11 9.57
CA GLU A 3 5.27 -12.38 8.93
C GLU A 3 3.98 -13.19 8.81
N GLU A 4 3.73 -13.66 7.60
CA GLU A 4 2.66 -14.58 7.24
C GLU A 4 3.27 -15.73 6.46
N LYS A 5 2.55 -16.86 6.35
CA LYS A 5 3.04 -18.09 5.72
C LYS A 5 3.67 -17.89 4.32
N GLN A 6 3.22 -16.88 3.57
CA GLN A 6 3.63 -16.63 2.19
C GLN A 6 4.25 -15.25 1.95
N ARG A 7 4.41 -14.43 3.01
CA ARG A 7 4.85 -13.05 2.87
C ARG A 7 5.51 -12.55 4.15
N ILE A 8 6.58 -11.77 4.01
CA ILE A 8 7.21 -11.05 5.11
C ILE A 8 7.41 -9.58 4.76
N SER A 9 7.15 -8.70 5.73
CA SER A 9 7.42 -7.27 5.66
C SER A 9 8.50 -6.88 6.66
N LEU A 10 9.66 -6.50 6.12
CA LEU A 10 10.83 -6.05 6.85
C LEU A 10 10.88 -4.52 6.83
N ASN A 11 11.07 -3.88 7.98
CA ASN A 11 11.12 -2.43 8.10
C ASN A 11 12.47 -2.01 8.68
N LYS A 12 13.09 -0.97 8.12
CA LYS A 12 14.34 -0.37 8.63
C LYS A 12 14.16 1.14 8.80
N GLY A 13 14.73 1.69 9.87
CA GLY A 13 14.68 3.13 10.17
C GLY A 13 13.59 3.55 11.18
N TYR A 14 12.90 2.60 11.80
CA TYR A 14 12.04 2.85 12.96
C TYR A 14 12.90 2.74 14.23
N THR A 15 12.94 3.79 15.03
CA THR A 15 13.75 3.87 16.26
C THR A 15 12.90 4.29 17.45
N VAL A 16 13.42 4.15 18.67
CA VAL A 16 12.75 4.63 19.89
C VAL A 16 12.55 6.15 19.91
N ASN A 17 13.36 6.90 19.16
CA ASN A 17 13.31 8.35 19.05
C ASN A 17 12.55 8.82 17.79
N GLY A 18 11.78 7.95 17.15
CA GLY A 18 11.08 8.23 15.90
C GLY A 18 11.80 7.65 14.67
N PHE A 19 11.75 8.36 13.55
CA PHE A 19 12.32 7.88 12.28
C PHE A 19 13.79 8.26 12.12
N ALA A 20 14.59 7.32 11.61
CA ALA A 20 15.90 7.62 11.07
C ALA A 20 15.78 8.52 9.83
N LYS A 21 16.91 9.09 9.37
CA LYS A 21 16.97 9.92 8.15
C LYS A 21 16.32 9.25 6.93
N SER A 22 16.42 7.92 6.84
CA SER A 22 15.80 7.13 5.79
C SER A 22 15.02 5.96 6.37
N VAL A 23 13.79 5.76 5.90
CA VAL A 23 12.90 4.66 6.28
C VAL A 23 12.67 3.77 5.07
N TYR A 24 12.82 2.46 5.25
CA TYR A 24 12.68 1.47 4.18
C TYR A 24 11.69 0.38 4.59
N HIS A 25 10.89 -0.05 3.63
CA HIS A 25 9.99 -1.20 3.71
C HIS A 25 10.40 -2.17 2.61
N LEU A 26 10.77 -3.38 3.00
CA LEU A 26 11.06 -4.47 2.08
C LEU A 26 9.98 -5.54 2.25
N HIS A 27 9.23 -5.76 1.18
CA HIS A 27 8.21 -6.79 1.09
C HIS A 27 8.76 -7.96 0.28
N LEU A 28 8.80 -9.15 0.89
CA LEU A 28 9.14 -10.39 0.21
C LEU A 28 7.89 -11.26 0.19
N SER A 29 7.52 -11.73 -1.00
CA SER A 29 6.29 -12.47 -1.25
C SER A 29 6.55 -13.57 -2.28
N PHE A 30 5.81 -14.67 -2.20
CA PHE A 30 5.84 -15.68 -3.26
C PHE A 30 5.28 -15.11 -4.58
N ALA A 31 5.71 -15.70 -5.70
CA ALA A 31 5.15 -15.37 -7.01
C ALA A 31 3.61 -15.53 -7.00
N GLY A 32 2.92 -14.56 -7.59
CA GLY A 32 1.46 -14.46 -7.60
C GLY A 32 0.87 -13.57 -6.49
N ASP A 33 1.58 -13.36 -5.38
CA ASP A 33 1.18 -12.45 -4.29
C ASP A 33 1.69 -11.02 -4.54
N ASN A 34 1.14 -10.41 -5.60
CA ASN A 34 1.67 -9.23 -6.29
C ASN A 34 0.68 -8.05 -6.35
N ASP A 35 -0.20 -7.92 -5.36
CA ASP A 35 -1.26 -6.91 -5.34
C ASP A 35 -0.74 -5.47 -5.46
N GLU A 36 0.42 -5.19 -4.87
CA GLU A 36 1.10 -3.90 -4.94
C GLU A 36 1.46 -3.49 -6.37
N LEU A 37 1.85 -4.46 -7.21
CA LEU A 37 2.22 -4.21 -8.61
C LEU A 37 0.99 -3.86 -9.44
N TYR A 38 -0.11 -4.61 -9.26
CA TYR A 38 -1.39 -4.31 -9.90
C TYR A 38 -1.91 -2.92 -9.49
N PHE A 39 -1.85 -2.58 -8.20
CA PHE A 39 -2.28 -1.27 -7.72
C PHE A 39 -1.42 -0.14 -8.29
N ARG A 40 -0.10 -0.29 -8.28
CA ARG A 40 0.85 0.69 -8.86
C ARG A 40 0.51 0.97 -10.33
N ASP A 41 0.43 -0.08 -11.14
CA ASP A 41 0.20 0.05 -12.58
C ASP A 41 -1.16 0.70 -12.85
N TYR A 42 -2.19 0.34 -12.09
CA TYR A 42 -3.49 0.96 -12.24
C TYR A 42 -3.46 2.46 -11.90
N LEU A 43 -2.75 2.88 -10.85
CA LEU A 43 -2.63 4.31 -10.54
C LEU A 43 -1.82 5.06 -11.61
N ASN A 44 -0.78 4.46 -12.18
CA ASN A 44 0.01 5.06 -13.26
C ASN A 44 -0.83 5.30 -14.53
N ASP A 45 -1.71 4.36 -14.87
CA ASP A 45 -2.56 4.45 -16.06
C ASP A 45 -3.82 5.34 -15.85
N HIS A 46 -4.17 5.67 -14.60
CA HIS A 46 -5.38 6.43 -14.26
C HIS A 46 -5.06 7.59 -13.29
N PRO A 47 -4.48 8.70 -13.79
CA PRO A 47 -4.09 9.84 -12.97
C PRO A 47 -5.23 10.43 -12.12
N GLU A 48 -6.47 10.37 -12.61
CA GLU A 48 -7.66 10.79 -11.89
C GLU A 48 -7.96 9.92 -10.66
N VAL A 49 -7.64 8.62 -10.71
CA VAL A 49 -7.75 7.71 -9.57
C VAL A 49 -6.61 7.95 -8.60
N ALA A 50 -5.39 8.17 -9.10
CA ALA A 50 -4.25 8.58 -8.27
C ALA A 50 -4.56 9.86 -7.49
N LYS A 51 -5.21 10.85 -8.14
CA LYS A 51 -5.64 12.10 -7.49
C LYS A 51 -6.68 11.85 -6.40
N LYS A 52 -7.65 10.96 -6.63
CA LYS A 52 -8.61 10.54 -5.59
C LYS A 52 -7.92 9.87 -4.40
N TYR A 53 -6.91 9.04 -4.66
CA TYR A 53 -6.15 8.37 -3.60
C TYR A 53 -5.32 9.37 -2.78
N GLU A 54 -4.72 10.37 -3.42
CA GLU A 54 -4.04 11.47 -2.74
C GLU A 54 -4.99 12.24 -1.81
N THR A 55 -6.13 12.70 -2.33
CA THR A 55 -7.14 13.42 -1.52
C THR A 55 -7.61 12.58 -0.33
N LEU A 56 -7.83 11.27 -0.53
CA LEU A 56 -8.16 10.36 0.56
C LEU A 56 -7.05 10.33 1.62
N LYS A 57 -5.78 10.16 1.22
CA LYS A 57 -4.65 10.12 2.16
C LYS A 57 -4.53 11.41 2.97
N ILE A 58 -4.67 12.57 2.34
CA ILE A 58 -4.59 13.87 3.04
C ILE A 58 -5.73 13.98 4.08
N LYS A 59 -6.96 13.66 3.68
CA LYS A 59 -8.11 13.68 4.60
C LYS A 59 -7.91 12.73 5.79
N LEU A 60 -7.47 11.49 5.53
CA LEU A 60 -7.26 10.50 6.57
C LEU A 60 -6.09 10.86 7.50
N TRP A 61 -5.05 11.53 6.98
CA TRP A 61 -3.95 12.01 7.81
C TRP A 61 -4.45 13.02 8.84
N HIS A 62 -5.26 14.00 8.44
CA HIS A 62 -5.86 14.95 9.39
C HIS A 62 -6.78 14.27 10.41
N GLN A 63 -7.54 13.26 9.97
CA GLN A 63 -8.48 12.55 10.86
C GLN A 63 -7.77 11.62 11.87
N PHE A 64 -6.64 11.03 11.48
CA PHE A 64 -5.94 9.99 12.24
C PHE A 64 -4.49 10.38 12.55
N GLU A 65 -4.23 11.67 12.80
CA GLU A 65 -2.89 12.25 12.97
C GLU A 65 -2.01 11.47 13.97
N HIS A 66 -2.62 11.02 15.08
CA HIS A 66 -1.95 10.28 16.14
C HIS A 66 -2.28 8.77 16.15
N ASN A 67 -3.03 8.28 15.15
CA ASN A 67 -3.43 6.89 15.06
C ASN A 67 -3.03 6.29 13.70
N ARG A 68 -1.78 5.83 13.64
CA ARG A 68 -1.20 5.24 12.43
C ARG A 68 -1.94 4.00 11.93
N ASP A 69 -2.43 3.17 12.84
CA ASP A 69 -3.11 1.93 12.48
C ASP A 69 -4.48 2.23 11.87
N ALA A 70 -5.24 3.15 12.46
CA ALA A 70 -6.50 3.63 11.89
C ALA A 70 -6.30 4.29 10.51
N TYR A 71 -5.26 5.11 10.36
CA TYR A 71 -4.89 5.68 9.06
C TYR A 71 -4.61 4.60 8.01
N THR A 72 -3.93 3.53 8.41
CA THR A 72 -3.57 2.42 7.50
C THR A 72 -4.80 1.63 7.10
N SER A 73 -5.63 1.22 8.06
CA SER A 73 -6.86 0.45 7.84
C SER A 73 -7.89 1.23 7.01
N ALA A 74 -8.03 2.54 7.24
CA ALA A 74 -9.04 3.36 6.56
C ALA A 74 -8.80 3.54 5.04
N LYS A 75 -7.60 3.20 4.53
CA LYS A 75 -7.31 3.18 3.08
C LYS A 75 -7.69 1.84 2.42
N GLY A 76 -7.97 0.81 3.23
CA GLY A 76 -8.10 -0.58 2.78
C GLY A 76 -9.12 -0.76 1.66
N ASP A 77 -10.35 -0.27 1.86
CA ASP A 77 -11.43 -0.42 0.88
C ASP A 77 -11.11 0.21 -0.47
N PHE A 78 -10.48 1.39 -0.45
CA PHE A 78 -10.05 2.07 -1.67
C PHE A 78 -9.02 1.23 -2.43
N ILE A 79 -7.98 0.77 -1.72
CA ILE A 79 -6.90 -0.03 -2.31
C ILE A 79 -7.46 -1.34 -2.89
N GLN A 80 -8.28 -2.06 -2.11
CA GLN A 80 -8.87 -3.33 -2.52
C GLN A 80 -9.80 -3.20 -3.73
N LYS A 81 -10.59 -2.12 -3.81
CA LYS A 81 -11.41 -1.83 -4.99
C LYS A 81 -10.56 -1.75 -6.25
N TYR A 82 -9.48 -0.97 -6.22
CA TYR A 82 -8.67 -0.74 -7.42
C TYR A 82 -7.73 -1.91 -7.74
N ILE A 83 -7.28 -2.68 -6.76
CA ILE A 83 -6.59 -3.95 -7.01
C ILE A 83 -7.49 -4.90 -7.80
N LYS A 84 -8.78 -5.05 -7.41
CA LYS A 84 -9.73 -5.90 -8.13
C LYS A 84 -9.91 -5.46 -9.58
N LEU A 85 -10.11 -4.16 -9.81
CA LEU A 85 -10.22 -3.59 -11.16
C LEU A 85 -8.93 -3.80 -11.97
N ALA A 86 -7.77 -3.62 -11.34
CA ALA A 86 -6.47 -3.82 -11.95
C ALA A 86 -6.24 -5.29 -12.34
N LYS A 87 -6.56 -6.24 -11.46
CA LYS A 87 -6.46 -7.68 -11.75
C LYS A 87 -7.37 -8.11 -12.89
N THR A 88 -8.54 -7.47 -13.04
CA THR A 88 -9.41 -7.69 -14.21
C THR A 88 -8.81 -7.10 -15.48
N LYS A 89 -8.31 -5.85 -15.43
CA LYS A 89 -7.77 -5.12 -16.61
C LYS A 89 -6.44 -5.71 -17.10
N TYR A 90 -5.54 -6.08 -16.19
CA TYR A 90 -4.19 -6.58 -16.49
C TYR A 90 -4.06 -8.08 -16.20
N LYS A 91 -5.15 -8.84 -16.36
CA LYS A 91 -5.21 -10.27 -16.05
C LYS A 91 -4.01 -11.01 -16.65
N GLY A 92 -3.29 -11.77 -15.82
CA GLY A 92 -2.14 -12.55 -16.28
C GLY A 92 -0.79 -11.84 -16.18
N ARG A 93 -0.74 -10.54 -15.86
CA ARG A 93 0.52 -9.77 -15.91
C ARG A 93 1.58 -10.20 -14.90
N TYR A 94 1.17 -10.67 -13.72
CA TYR A 94 2.07 -11.01 -12.60
C TYR A 94 1.79 -12.40 -12.02
N VAL A 95 1.47 -13.37 -12.89
CA VAL A 95 1.20 -14.78 -12.55
C VAL A 95 2.48 -15.60 -12.67
#